data_AF-A0A820N8P2-F1
#
_entry.id   AF-A0A820N8P2-F1
#
_cell.length_a   1.000
_cell.length_b   1.000
_cell.length_c   1.000
_cell.angle_alpha   90.00
_cell.angle_beta   90.00
_cell.angle_gamma   90.00
#
_symmetry.space_group_name_H-M   'P 1'
#
loop_
_entity.id
_entity.type
_entity.pdbx_description
1 polymer ?
#
loop_
_entity_poly.entity_id
_entity_poly.type
_entity_poly.pdbx_seq_one_letter_code
_entity_poly.pdbx_strand_id
1 'polypeptide(L)'
;MNTKPTSFLVFVNGAIENAEVNDFDDLYLRFSYVIGKDWKICSGLEEGTTQIAHKSVQLGSKIVFNFPLEATFRATNPFGWPQLVISGYGLDAFGNDVVRGYGTTYIPISPGRHRIRIPLFVPRSSSRFQQFLAWFFGRRPEFVDPKVIAFNAGREMTRVQSHGYVQVVFNVVTKDLEELGYKIETKHSSQTSQQRSERNETTYVDNYHA
;
A
#
# COMPACT_ATOMS: atom_id res chain seq x y z
N MET A 1 -0.26 5.61 -41.00
CA MET A 1 -1.29 4.64 -40.56
C MET A 1 -1.31 4.68 -39.04
N ASN A 2 -2.42 5.07 -38.42
CA ASN A 2 -2.52 5.09 -36.96
C ASN A 2 -2.92 3.68 -36.50
N THR A 3 -1.94 2.90 -36.02
CA THR A 3 -2.18 1.55 -35.52
C THR A 3 -2.87 1.65 -34.16
N LYS A 4 -4.06 1.05 -34.02
CA LYS A 4 -4.74 0.97 -32.71
C LYS A 4 -3.83 0.27 -31.70
N PRO A 5 -3.78 0.74 -30.44
CA PRO A 5 -2.98 0.11 -29.40
C PRO A 5 -3.50 -1.30 -29.11
N THR A 6 -2.58 -2.21 -28.80
CA THR A 6 -2.88 -3.61 -28.45
C THR A 6 -2.72 -3.89 -26.95
N SER A 7 -2.28 -2.89 -26.19
CA SER A 7 -2.03 -2.96 -24.75
C SER A 7 -2.20 -1.58 -24.14
N PHE A 8 -2.57 -1.53 -22.86
CA PHE A 8 -2.61 -0.32 -22.08
C PHE A 8 -1.47 -0.28 -21.05
N LEU A 9 -1.20 0.92 -20.54
CA LEU A 9 -0.23 1.15 -19.47
C LEU A 9 -0.91 1.69 -18.22
N VAL A 10 -0.40 1.29 -17.06
CA VAL A 10 -0.73 1.87 -15.76
C VAL A 10 0.58 2.33 -15.14
N PHE A 11 0.78 3.64 -15.08
CA PHE A 11 1.88 4.27 -14.36
C PHE A 11 1.44 4.60 -12.95
N VAL A 12 2.28 4.30 -11.97
CA VAL A 12 2.05 4.57 -10.56
C VAL A 12 3.30 5.23 -10.00
N ASN A 13 3.14 6.36 -9.34
CA ASN A 13 4.16 6.91 -8.44
C ASN A 13 3.54 7.25 -7.08
N GLY A 14 4.36 7.60 -6.10
CA GLY A 14 3.89 8.02 -4.79
C GLY A 14 4.87 7.67 -3.69
N ALA A 15 4.36 7.36 -2.50
CA ALA A 15 5.21 7.03 -1.37
C ALA A 15 4.50 6.17 -0.31
N ILE A 16 5.29 5.34 0.38
CA ILE A 16 4.93 4.83 1.71
C ILE A 16 5.23 5.95 2.71
N GLU A 17 4.19 6.66 3.17
CA GLU A 17 4.36 7.85 4.01
C GLU A 17 4.78 7.46 5.43
N ASN A 18 3.97 6.63 6.09
CA ASN A 18 4.15 6.30 7.50
C ASN A 18 3.46 4.98 7.87
N ALA A 19 3.77 4.48 9.06
CA ALA A 19 3.05 3.40 9.72
C ALA A 19 2.60 3.81 11.12
N GLU A 20 1.46 3.28 11.53
CA GLU A 20 0.87 3.38 12.87
C GLU A 20 0.81 1.96 13.44
N VAL A 21 1.68 1.66 14.39
CA VAL A 21 1.76 0.36 15.08
C VAL A 21 1.78 0.61 16.58
N ASN A 22 1.05 -0.18 17.36
CA ASN A 22 0.95 0.05 18.80
C ASN A 22 2.15 -0.55 19.55
N ASP A 23 2.53 -1.78 19.20
CA ASP A 23 3.39 -2.62 20.03
C ASP A 23 4.90 -2.47 19.76
N PHE A 24 5.30 -1.68 18.76
CA PHE A 24 6.70 -1.58 18.31
C PHE A 24 7.12 -0.14 18.09
N ASP A 25 8.35 0.22 18.47
CA ASP A 25 8.85 1.58 18.36
C ASP A 25 9.75 1.83 17.16
N ASP A 26 10.26 0.77 16.55
CA ASP A 26 11.02 0.78 15.31
C ASP A 26 10.39 -0.16 14.27
N LEU A 27 10.50 0.24 13.00
CA LEU A 27 10.03 -0.56 11.89
C LEU A 27 10.84 -0.20 10.63
N TYR A 28 11.12 -1.19 9.80
CA TYR A 28 11.37 -1.00 8.38
C TYR A 28 10.40 -1.84 7.56
N LEU A 29 10.15 -1.43 6.33
CA LEU A 29 9.20 -2.08 5.45
C LEU A 29 9.94 -2.67 4.24
N ARG A 30 9.57 -3.88 3.84
CA ARG A 30 9.86 -4.40 2.52
C ARG A 30 8.59 -4.35 1.70
N PHE A 31 8.68 -3.91 0.46
CA PHE A 31 7.55 -3.92 -0.46
C PHE A 31 7.89 -4.68 -1.74
N SER A 32 6.86 -5.19 -2.41
CA SER A 32 6.97 -5.76 -3.74
C SER A 32 5.64 -5.65 -4.50
N TYR A 33 5.72 -5.69 -5.82
CA TYR A 33 4.53 -5.73 -6.67
C TYR A 33 4.17 -7.16 -7.08
N VAL A 34 2.89 -7.48 -6.97
CA VAL A 34 2.30 -8.74 -7.44
C VAL A 34 1.43 -8.45 -8.64
N ILE A 35 1.69 -9.14 -9.75
CA ILE A 35 1.00 -8.92 -11.01
C ILE A 35 0.49 -10.25 -11.60
N GLY A 36 -0.59 -10.18 -12.37
CA GLY A 36 -1.12 -11.32 -13.11
C GLY A 36 -0.26 -11.73 -14.30
N LYS A 37 -0.55 -12.89 -14.90
CA LYS A 37 0.26 -13.48 -15.99
C LYS A 37 0.38 -12.61 -17.24
N ASP A 38 -0.66 -11.83 -17.56
CA ASP A 38 -0.66 -10.93 -18.72
C ASP A 38 0.09 -9.62 -18.46
N TRP A 39 0.26 -9.27 -17.18
CA TRP A 39 0.87 -8.03 -16.76
C TRP A 39 2.40 -8.12 -16.78
N LYS A 40 3.05 -7.01 -17.12
CA LYS A 40 4.51 -6.86 -17.04
C LYS A 40 4.86 -5.55 -16.37
N ILE A 41 5.87 -5.57 -15.50
CA ILE A 41 6.52 -4.35 -15.02
C ILE A 41 7.49 -3.92 -16.11
N CYS A 42 7.33 -2.70 -16.61
CA CYS A 42 8.12 -2.15 -17.70
C CYS A 42 9.20 -1.18 -17.20
N SER A 43 9.00 -0.58 -16.02
CA SER A 43 9.92 0.37 -15.40
C SER A 43 9.59 0.53 -13.92
N GLY A 44 10.51 1.10 -13.16
CA GLY A 44 10.40 1.32 -11.72
C GLY A 44 10.97 0.17 -10.88
N LEU A 45 10.77 0.24 -9.58
CA LEU A 45 11.34 -0.71 -8.62
C LEU A 45 10.32 -1.82 -8.31
N GLU A 46 10.62 -3.06 -8.72
CA GLU A 46 9.71 -4.20 -8.51
C GLU A 46 9.55 -4.57 -7.04
N GLU A 47 10.64 -4.43 -6.28
CA GLU A 47 10.72 -4.67 -4.84
C GLU A 47 11.76 -3.76 -4.18
N GLY A 48 11.56 -3.42 -2.92
CA GLY A 48 12.51 -2.58 -2.20
C GLY A 48 12.35 -2.64 -0.69
N THR A 49 13.34 -2.07 0.01
CA THR A 49 13.37 -2.00 1.46
C THR A 49 13.54 -0.55 1.88
N THR A 50 12.73 -0.10 2.84
CA THR A 50 12.81 1.25 3.40
C THR A 50 13.97 1.38 4.37
N GLN A 51 14.23 2.60 4.81
CA GLN A 51 15.02 2.82 6.02
C GLN A 51 14.34 2.20 7.25
N ILE A 52 15.16 1.91 8.27
CA ILE A 52 14.67 1.73 9.64
C ILE A 52 14.24 3.10 10.16
N ALA A 53 13.01 3.18 10.65
CA ALA A 53 12.44 4.38 11.21
C ALA A 53 11.86 4.10 12.60
N HIS A 54 11.84 5.15 13.42
CA HIS A 54 11.34 5.08 14.80
C HIS A 54 10.06 5.89 14.95
N LYS A 55 9.25 5.54 15.94
CA LYS A 55 8.08 6.33 16.32
C LYS A 55 8.51 7.73 16.71
N SER A 56 7.87 8.71 16.12
CA SER A 56 8.04 10.10 16.52
C SER A 56 7.15 10.39 17.73
N VAL A 57 7.76 10.87 18.82
CA VAL A 57 7.07 11.37 20.01
C VAL A 57 6.20 12.59 19.70
N GLN A 58 6.58 13.39 18.69
CA GLN A 58 5.89 14.63 18.32
C GLN A 58 4.75 14.44 17.32
N LEU A 59 4.79 13.39 16.48
CA LEU A 59 3.81 13.15 15.40
C LEU A 59 2.73 12.12 15.77
N GLY A 60 2.42 11.97 17.06
CA GLY A 60 1.36 11.07 17.52
C GLY A 60 1.67 9.59 17.31
N SER A 61 2.88 9.16 17.67
CA SER A 61 3.30 7.75 17.63
C SER A 61 3.32 7.12 16.23
N LYS A 62 3.55 7.93 15.20
CA LYS A 62 3.73 7.47 13.81
C LYS A 62 5.21 7.22 13.51
N ILE A 63 5.46 6.18 12.72
CA ILE A 63 6.78 5.88 12.14
C ILE A 63 6.77 6.42 10.71
N VAL A 64 7.62 7.41 10.42
CA VAL A 64 7.63 8.10 9.11
C VAL A 64 8.73 7.54 8.22
N PHE A 65 8.37 7.15 7.00
CA PHE A 65 9.30 6.66 5.98
C PHE A 65 9.46 7.65 4.83
N ASN A 66 8.34 8.16 4.29
CA ASN A 66 8.32 8.90 3.02
C ASN A 66 9.11 8.19 1.91
N PHE A 67 9.02 6.87 1.86
CA PHE A 67 9.79 6.06 0.93
C PHE A 67 9.13 6.07 -0.45
N PRO A 68 9.84 6.44 -1.53
CA PRO A 68 9.25 6.59 -2.86
C PRO A 68 8.79 5.24 -3.44
N LEU A 69 7.63 5.26 -4.09
CA LEU A 69 7.12 4.15 -4.89
C LEU A 69 6.99 4.60 -6.34
N GLU A 70 7.51 3.82 -7.27
CA GLU A 70 7.36 4.05 -8.70
C GLU A 70 7.37 2.73 -9.47
N ALA A 71 6.35 2.54 -10.32
CA ALA A 71 6.29 1.42 -11.24
C ALA A 71 5.42 1.74 -12.46
N THR A 72 5.81 1.22 -13.62
CA THR A 72 4.99 1.22 -14.84
C THR A 72 4.59 -0.20 -15.18
N PHE A 73 3.30 -0.45 -15.33
CA PHE A 73 2.75 -1.74 -15.70
C PHE A 73 2.17 -1.70 -17.11
N ARG A 74 2.28 -2.81 -17.83
CA ARG A 74 1.66 -3.02 -19.14
C ARG A 74 0.82 -4.28 -19.15
N ALA A 75 -0.34 -4.23 -19.77
CA ALA A 75 -1.21 -5.39 -19.97
C ALA A 75 -2.08 -5.24 -21.22
N THR A 76 -2.60 -6.36 -21.70
CA THR A 76 -3.62 -6.44 -22.76
C THR A 76 -5.02 -6.59 -22.18
N ASN A 77 -5.14 -7.07 -20.93
CA ASN A 77 -6.39 -7.20 -20.21
C ASN A 77 -6.26 -6.85 -18.72
N PRO A 78 -7.33 -6.39 -18.05
CA PRO A 78 -7.27 -5.95 -16.66
C PRO A 78 -7.22 -7.11 -15.64
N PHE A 79 -7.34 -8.37 -16.06
CA PHE A 79 -7.36 -9.51 -15.13
C PHE A 79 -5.99 -9.72 -14.48
N GLY A 80 -5.96 -9.93 -13.17
CA GLY A 80 -4.72 -10.02 -12.40
C GLY A 80 -4.07 -8.65 -12.14
N TRP A 81 -4.91 -7.63 -11.89
CA TRP A 81 -4.50 -6.26 -11.62
C TRP A 81 -3.35 -6.16 -10.58
N PRO A 82 -2.38 -5.25 -10.76
CA PRO A 82 -1.25 -5.10 -9.86
C PRO A 82 -1.65 -4.84 -8.40
N GLN A 83 -0.94 -5.47 -7.48
CA GLN A 83 -1.06 -5.27 -6.05
C GLN A 83 0.29 -4.87 -5.45
N LEU A 84 0.26 -3.99 -4.45
CA LEU A 84 1.38 -3.70 -3.57
C LEU A 84 1.28 -4.61 -2.35
N VAL A 85 2.32 -5.39 -2.10
CA VAL A 85 2.50 -6.18 -0.87
C VAL A 85 3.53 -5.48 0.00
N ILE A 86 3.26 -5.40 1.30
CA ILE A 86 4.13 -4.79 2.31
C ILE A 86 4.37 -5.81 3.43
N SER A 87 5.62 -5.95 3.84
CA SER A 87 6.06 -6.73 4.99
C SER A 87 6.78 -5.81 5.96
N GLY A 88 6.27 -5.66 7.18
CA GLY A 88 6.90 -4.88 8.23
C GLY A 88 7.80 -5.73 9.12
N TYR A 89 9.00 -5.24 9.40
CA TYR A 89 10.01 -5.86 10.24
C TYR A 89 10.46 -4.87 11.31
N GLY A 90 10.70 -5.37 12.51
CA GLY A 90 11.24 -4.59 13.62
C GLY A 90 12.07 -5.48 14.53
N LEU A 91 12.97 -4.87 15.29
CA LEU A 91 13.90 -5.60 16.14
C LEU A 91 13.18 -6.22 17.34
N ASP A 92 13.56 -7.44 17.73
CA ASP A 92 13.20 -8.01 19.03
C ASP A 92 14.13 -7.51 20.14
N ALA A 93 13.86 -7.91 21.39
CA ALA A 93 14.69 -7.54 22.54
C ALA A 93 16.15 -8.02 22.45
N PHE A 94 16.45 -8.95 21.54
CA PHE A 94 17.78 -9.49 21.28
C PHE A 94 18.41 -8.92 20.00
N GLY A 95 17.75 -7.96 19.34
CA GLY A 95 18.23 -7.32 18.11
C GLY A 95 18.02 -8.15 16.83
N ASN A 96 17.18 -9.19 16.85
CA ASN A 96 16.84 -9.95 15.65
C ASN A 96 15.68 -9.29 14.88
N ASP A 97 15.75 -9.32 13.56
CA ASP A 97 14.65 -8.90 12.69
C ASP A 97 13.47 -9.86 12.80
N VAL A 98 12.35 -9.38 13.33
CA VAL A 98 11.10 -10.14 13.45
C VAL A 98 10.00 -9.49 12.62
N VAL A 99 9.25 -10.32 11.89
CA VAL A 99 8.06 -9.89 11.15
C VAL A 99 7.02 -9.34 12.12
N ARG A 100 6.65 -8.07 11.92
CA ARG A 100 5.63 -7.35 12.71
C ARG A 100 4.28 -7.28 12.03
N GLY A 101 4.20 -7.65 10.75
CA GLY A 101 2.94 -7.84 10.05
C GLY A 101 3.08 -7.72 8.54
N TYR A 102 2.03 -8.15 7.85
CA TYR A 102 1.91 -8.07 6.40
C TYR A 102 0.70 -7.22 6.03
N GLY A 103 0.78 -6.54 4.89
CA GLY A 103 -0.30 -5.77 4.31
C GLY A 103 -0.31 -5.94 2.80
N THR A 104 -1.49 -5.82 2.18
CA THR A 104 -1.60 -5.76 0.73
C THR A 104 -2.75 -4.86 0.31
N THR A 105 -2.58 -4.17 -0.81
CA THR A 105 -3.63 -3.42 -1.49
C THR A 105 -3.47 -3.54 -3.00
N TYR A 106 -4.58 -3.49 -3.73
CA TYR A 106 -4.54 -3.27 -5.17
C TYR A 106 -4.06 -1.85 -5.46
N ILE A 107 -3.35 -1.70 -6.58
CA ILE A 107 -3.11 -0.38 -7.19
C ILE A 107 -4.47 0.22 -7.55
N PRO A 108 -4.73 1.52 -7.28
CA PRO A 108 -5.98 2.15 -7.66
C PRO A 108 -6.24 2.02 -9.16
N ILE A 109 -7.48 1.67 -9.53
CA ILE A 109 -7.88 1.49 -10.93
C ILE A 109 -8.13 2.83 -11.61
N SER A 110 -8.69 3.80 -10.88
CA SER A 110 -8.95 5.14 -11.39
C SER A 110 -7.67 5.98 -11.37
N PRO A 111 -7.39 6.76 -12.43
CA PRO A 111 -6.35 7.77 -12.42
C PRO A 111 -6.58 8.82 -11.33
N GLY A 112 -5.48 9.46 -10.93
CA GLY A 112 -5.47 10.51 -9.91
C GLY A 112 -4.75 10.08 -8.63
N ARG A 113 -4.86 10.93 -7.60
CA ARG A 113 -4.20 10.74 -6.31
C ARG A 113 -5.10 9.98 -5.34
N HIS A 114 -4.55 8.91 -4.76
CA HIS A 114 -5.21 8.03 -3.81
C HIS A 114 -4.38 7.90 -2.55
N ARG A 115 -5.04 8.01 -1.39
CA ARG A 115 -4.41 7.80 -0.08
C ARG A 115 -5.03 6.56 0.54
N ILE A 116 -4.25 5.47 0.61
CA ILE A 116 -4.72 4.15 1.04
C ILE A 116 -4.09 3.77 2.38
N ARG A 117 -4.94 3.39 3.33
CA ARG A 117 -4.54 2.90 4.65
C ARG A 117 -4.62 1.37 4.65
N ILE A 118 -3.47 0.71 4.62
CA ILE A 118 -3.33 -0.75 4.50
C ILE A 118 -3.25 -1.34 5.91
N PRO A 119 -4.17 -2.23 6.32
CA PRO A 119 -4.06 -2.90 7.62
C PRO A 119 -2.90 -3.91 7.61
N LEU A 120 -2.13 -3.91 8.70
CA LEU A 120 -1.13 -4.92 8.98
C LEU A 120 -1.72 -6.08 9.77
N PHE A 121 -1.47 -7.31 9.32
CA PHE A 121 -1.90 -8.54 9.99
C PHE A 121 -0.71 -9.44 10.33
N VAL A 122 -0.78 -10.11 11.47
CA VAL A 122 0.21 -11.07 11.93
C VAL A 122 -0.46 -12.44 12.04
N PRO A 123 0.05 -13.49 11.38
CA PRO A 123 -0.46 -14.84 11.57
C PRO A 123 -0.11 -15.34 12.99
N ARG A 124 -1.11 -15.77 13.77
CA ARG A 124 -0.87 -16.44 15.06
C ARG A 124 -0.72 -17.96 14.84
N SER A 125 0.33 -18.51 15.44
CA SER A 125 0.86 -19.85 15.18
C SER A 125 0.03 -20.98 15.79
N SER A 126 -0.13 -22.07 15.03
CA SER A 126 -0.20 -23.42 15.59
C SER A 126 0.29 -24.41 14.53
N SER A 127 1.56 -24.82 14.58
CA SER A 127 2.18 -25.93 13.83
C SER A 127 2.31 -25.81 12.29
N ARG A 128 1.30 -25.42 11.52
CA ARG A 128 1.40 -25.36 10.03
C ARG A 128 2.21 -24.17 9.51
N PHE A 129 2.30 -23.10 10.30
CA PHE A 129 3.14 -21.94 10.02
C PHE A 129 4.64 -22.26 10.14
N GLN A 130 5.01 -23.34 10.84
CA GLN A 130 6.40 -23.74 11.06
C GLN A 130 7.04 -24.37 9.81
N GLN A 131 6.24 -25.04 8.95
CA GLN A 131 6.67 -25.51 7.62
C GLN A 131 6.75 -24.36 6.60
N PHE A 132 5.84 -23.38 6.71
CA PHE A 132 5.85 -22.16 5.89
C PHE A 132 7.04 -21.24 6.22
N LEU A 133 7.38 -21.12 7.50
CA LEU A 133 8.51 -20.32 7.97
C LEU A 133 9.87 -20.99 7.71
N ALA A 134 9.99 -22.32 7.79
CA ALA A 134 11.25 -23.01 7.48
C ALA A 134 11.64 -22.90 5.99
N TRP A 135 10.66 -22.78 5.09
CA TRP A 135 10.86 -22.44 3.68
C TRP A 135 11.31 -20.98 3.49
N PHE A 136 10.81 -20.06 4.33
CA PHE A 136 11.16 -18.64 4.29
C PHE A 136 12.51 -18.31 4.95
N PHE A 137 12.95 -19.07 5.95
CA PHE A 137 14.08 -18.69 6.82
C PHE A 137 15.38 -19.49 6.68
N GLY A 138 15.56 -20.44 5.75
CA GLY A 138 16.92 -21.03 5.69
C GLY A 138 17.20 -22.16 4.74
N ARG A 139 17.36 -21.82 3.45
CA ARG A 139 18.54 -22.17 2.61
C ARG A 139 18.25 -21.65 1.20
N ARG A 140 19.14 -20.77 0.71
CA ARG A 140 19.08 -20.02 -0.57
C ARG A 140 18.25 -20.71 -1.67
N PRO A 141 17.24 -20.00 -2.19
CA PRO A 141 16.87 -20.15 -3.60
C PRO A 141 16.63 -18.77 -4.26
N GLU A 142 17.23 -18.54 -5.41
CA GLU A 142 17.01 -17.38 -6.26
C GLU A 142 15.52 -17.27 -6.63
N PHE A 143 14.78 -16.30 -6.08
CA PHE A 143 13.34 -16.05 -6.34
C PHE A 143 12.36 -16.98 -5.61
N VAL A 144 12.04 -16.65 -4.35
CA VAL A 144 10.81 -17.12 -3.70
C VAL A 144 9.85 -15.96 -3.54
N ASP A 145 8.71 -16.10 -4.21
CA ASP A 145 7.84 -15.01 -4.60
C ASP A 145 6.94 -14.54 -3.43
N PRO A 146 7.05 -13.28 -2.96
CA PRO A 146 6.14 -12.70 -1.98
C PRO A 146 4.66 -12.65 -2.45
N LYS A 147 4.40 -13.04 -3.71
CA LYS A 147 3.08 -13.18 -4.34
C LYS A 147 2.09 -14.10 -3.63
N VAL A 148 2.52 -15.02 -2.75
CA VAL A 148 1.60 -15.94 -2.03
C VAL A 148 0.59 -15.18 -1.14
N ILE A 149 0.93 -13.97 -0.68
CA ILE A 149 0.07 -13.16 0.19
C ILE A 149 -1.01 -12.40 -0.61
N ALA A 150 -0.74 -12.11 -1.89
CA ALA A 150 -1.67 -11.41 -2.78
C ALA A 150 -2.78 -12.31 -3.34
N PHE A 151 -2.53 -13.62 -3.39
CA PHE A 151 -3.60 -14.59 -3.56
C PHE A 151 -4.30 -14.76 -2.22
N ASN A 152 -5.62 -14.60 -2.17
CA ASN A 152 -6.48 -14.72 -0.98
C ASN A 152 -6.36 -16.06 -0.20
N ALA A 153 -5.42 -16.95 -0.55
CA ALA A 153 -5.10 -18.20 0.10
C ALA A 153 -4.49 -17.97 1.49
N GLY A 154 -5.34 -17.64 2.46
CA GLY A 154 -4.97 -17.49 3.87
C GLY A 154 -5.94 -16.62 4.67
N ARG A 155 -6.73 -15.77 3.99
CA ARG A 155 -7.75 -14.94 4.64
C ARG A 155 -9.02 -15.71 5.02
N GLU A 156 -9.24 -16.89 4.48
CA GLU A 156 -10.45 -17.69 4.76
C GLU A 156 -10.39 -18.49 6.08
N MET A 157 -9.24 -18.62 6.74
CA MET A 157 -9.10 -19.50 7.91
C MET A 157 -8.29 -18.97 9.09
N THR A 158 -7.93 -17.68 9.10
CA THR A 158 -7.27 -17.08 10.27
C THR A 158 -8.01 -15.83 10.71
N ARG A 159 -8.47 -15.82 11.97
CA ARG A 159 -8.98 -14.62 12.64
C ARG A 159 -7.82 -13.63 12.75
N VAL A 160 -7.66 -12.79 11.73
CA VAL A 160 -6.58 -11.79 11.67
C VAL A 160 -6.93 -10.62 12.56
N GLN A 161 -6.13 -10.41 13.61
CA GLN A 161 -6.16 -9.19 14.41
C GLN A 161 -5.26 -8.16 13.72
N SER A 162 -5.82 -7.01 13.36
CA SER A 162 -5.02 -5.90 12.83
C SER A 162 -4.11 -5.36 13.93
N HIS A 163 -2.80 -5.30 13.66
CA HIS A 163 -1.77 -4.81 14.61
C HIS A 163 -1.24 -3.41 14.22
N GLY A 164 -1.96 -2.70 13.35
CA GLY A 164 -1.57 -1.39 12.86
C GLY A 164 -1.91 -1.18 11.40
N TYR A 165 -1.46 -0.04 10.87
CA TYR A 165 -1.72 0.39 9.51
C TYR A 165 -0.49 1.01 8.86
N VAL A 166 -0.32 0.79 7.56
CA VAL A 166 0.63 1.52 6.71
C VAL A 166 -0.13 2.47 5.82
N GLN A 167 0.29 3.73 5.79
CA GLN A 167 -0.27 4.76 4.93
C GLN A 167 0.55 4.88 3.64
N VAL A 168 -0.11 4.61 2.51
CA VAL A 168 0.49 4.73 1.18
C VAL A 168 -0.27 5.78 0.39
N VAL A 169 0.45 6.57 -0.39
CA VAL A 169 -0.11 7.46 -1.40
C VAL A 169 0.31 6.96 -2.77
N PHE A 170 -0.66 6.90 -3.68
CA PHE A 170 -0.46 6.59 -5.09
C PHE A 170 -0.95 7.77 -5.93
N ASN A 171 -0.21 8.14 -6.97
CA ASN A 171 -0.73 8.89 -8.09
C ASN A 171 -0.70 7.96 -9.30
N VAL A 172 -1.88 7.71 -9.87
CA VAL A 172 -2.06 6.75 -10.96
C VAL A 172 -2.34 7.51 -12.25
N VAL A 173 -1.65 7.12 -13.31
CA VAL A 173 -1.88 7.59 -14.67
C VAL A 173 -2.06 6.38 -15.57
N THR A 174 -3.08 6.40 -16.42
CA THR A 174 -3.37 5.31 -17.35
C THR A 174 -3.20 5.79 -18.78
N LYS A 175 -2.71 4.92 -19.66
CA LYS A 175 -2.57 5.19 -21.09
C LYS A 175 -3.24 4.08 -21.91
N ASP A 176 -3.94 4.45 -22.98
CA ASP A 176 -4.55 3.56 -23.97
C ASP A 176 -5.66 2.61 -23.44
N LEU A 177 -6.08 2.76 -22.17
CA LEU A 177 -7.19 1.99 -21.59
C LEU A 177 -8.53 2.28 -22.29
N GLU A 178 -8.83 3.55 -22.56
CA GLU A 178 -10.05 3.95 -23.27
C GLU A 178 -10.05 3.51 -24.74
N GLU A 179 -8.88 3.53 -25.39
CA GLU A 179 -8.73 3.08 -26.78
C GLU A 179 -9.01 1.57 -26.94
N LEU A 180 -8.85 0.80 -25.85
CA LEU A 180 -9.22 -0.61 -25.75
C LEU A 180 -10.66 -0.84 -25.28
N GLY A 181 -11.45 0.23 -25.10
CA GLY A 181 -12.87 0.16 -24.78
C GLY A 181 -13.22 0.17 -23.29
N TYR A 182 -12.25 0.39 -22.40
CA TYR A 182 -12.51 0.50 -20.96
C TYR A 182 -12.90 1.92 -20.57
N LYS A 183 -13.94 2.07 -19.75
CA LYS A 183 -14.35 3.38 -19.22
C LYS A 183 -13.56 3.72 -17.96
N ILE A 184 -13.03 4.94 -17.91
CA ILE A 184 -12.27 5.43 -16.76
C ILE A 184 -13.11 6.45 -16.00
N GLU A 185 -13.44 6.15 -14.74
CA GLU A 185 -14.07 7.11 -13.85
C GLU A 185 -13.00 8.01 -13.23
N THR A 186 -12.98 9.28 -13.65
CA THR A 186 -12.20 10.31 -12.97
C THR A 186 -13.05 10.88 -11.84
N LYS A 187 -12.65 10.63 -10.58
CA LYS A 187 -13.28 11.32 -9.45
C LYS A 187 -12.92 12.81 -9.54
N HIS A 188 -13.82 13.63 -10.04
CA HIS A 188 -13.71 15.07 -9.87
C HIS A 188 -13.75 15.37 -8.37
N SER A 189 -12.62 15.83 -7.84
CA SER A 189 -12.52 16.39 -6.50
C SER A 189 -13.53 17.52 -6.38
N SER A 190 -14.70 17.23 -5.80
CA SER A 190 -15.67 18.24 -5.43
C SER A 190 -15.08 19.04 -4.27
N GLN A 191 -14.35 20.12 -4.59
CA GLN A 191 -13.96 21.13 -3.62
C GLN A 191 -15.19 21.98 -3.27
N THR A 192 -16.14 21.41 -2.52
CA THR A 192 -17.20 22.20 -1.89
C THR A 192 -17.60 21.51 -0.59
N SER A 193 -17.60 22.27 0.51
CA SER A 193 -18.15 21.93 1.85
C SER A 193 -17.14 21.56 2.95
N GLN A 194 -16.09 22.37 3.17
CA GLN A 194 -15.46 22.46 4.51
C GLN A 194 -15.10 23.89 4.96
N GLN A 195 -15.38 24.91 4.14
CA GLN A 195 -15.16 26.33 4.49
C GLN A 195 -16.44 27.10 4.88
N ARG A 196 -17.58 26.42 5.03
CA ARG A 196 -18.87 27.05 5.37
C ARG A 196 -19.28 26.92 6.84
N SER A 197 -18.50 26.22 7.66
CA SER A 197 -18.76 26.04 9.10
C SER A 197 -18.07 27.07 10.00
N GLU A 198 -17.00 27.74 9.56
CA GLU A 198 -16.30 28.74 10.39
C GLU A 198 -16.83 30.18 10.22
N ARG A 199 -17.67 30.46 9.20
CA ARG A 199 -18.28 31.79 9.01
C ARG A 199 -19.57 32.00 9.81
N ASN A 200 -20.12 30.94 10.42
CA ASN A 200 -21.40 31.03 11.14
C ASN A 200 -21.23 31.11 12.68
N GLU A 201 -20.01 30.99 13.22
CA GLU A 201 -19.76 31.14 14.66
C GLU A 201 -19.39 32.58 15.06
N THR A 202 -18.98 33.45 14.14
CA THR A 202 -18.62 34.83 14.46
C THR A 202 -19.81 35.78 14.59
N THR A 203 -21.03 35.37 14.24
CA THR A 203 -22.23 36.25 14.34
C THR A 203 -22.98 36.11 15.68
N TYR A 204 -22.61 35.16 16.55
CA TYR A 204 -23.33 34.93 17.82
C TYR A 204 -22.69 35.58 19.05
N VAL A 205 -21.49 36.15 18.96
CA VAL A 205 -20.74 36.64 20.14
C VAL A 205 -20.84 38.16 20.35
N ASP A 206 -21.35 38.94 19.39
CA ASP A 206 -21.34 40.41 19.46
C ASP A 206 -22.62 41.07 20.04
N ASN A 207 -23.55 40.31 20.61
CA ASN A 207 -24.83 40.85 21.11
C ASN A 207 -25.08 40.62 22.60
N TYR A 208 -24.09 40.84 23.48
CA TYR A 208 -24.33 41.04 24.92
C TYR A 208 -23.22 41.87 25.57
N HIS A 209 -23.18 43.17 25.28
CA HIS A 209 -22.65 44.18 26.21
C HIS A 209 -23.33 45.52 25.95
N ALA A 210 -24.33 45.83 26.77
CA ALA A 210 -24.83 47.16 27.05
C ALA A 210 -24.93 47.30 28.57
#